data_AF-A0A239MA28-F1
#
_entry.id   AF-A0A239MA28-F1
#
_cell.length_a   1.000
_cell.length_b   1.000
_cell.length_c   1.000
_cell.angle_alpha   90.00
_cell.angle_beta   90.00
_cell.angle_gamma   90.00
#
_symmetry.space_group_name_H-M   'P 1'
#
loop_
_entity.id
_entity.type
_entity.pdbx_description
1 polymer ?
#
loop_
_entity_poly.entity_id
_entity_poly.type
_entity_poly.pdbx_seq_one_letter_code
_entity_poly.pdbx_strand_id
1 'polypeptide(L)'
;MAEYRRLVGEGRIEFTTFHQSMSYEEFVEGLRPVTDAEQEMETSAGFRLEPVPGIFYRISKRAEVRTGGAPDQDLAKEVQHDLVTLEGRNVHQMSLGEAGTRGGEAIFEEAIENSIALFGFVDHDWSAEVYENYDNIRAWCEQTDEELYATPNGVAAMTHHFRNKVSVGDILVVSKGNFQFRAIGKVLGDYEYMRRESGHYSHRRSVQWLWIDRDGVPVDEIHDSNFTQKTIYGLKKDRLNIAALELYLNLGRVSAKMCRHNQRISF
;
A
#
# COMPACT_ATOMS: atom_id res chain seq x y z
N MET A 1 10.46 -30.84 7.23
CA MET A 1 9.36 -30.37 6.34
C MET A 1 8.57 -29.21 6.94
N ALA A 2 8.20 -29.20 8.22
CA ALA A 2 7.47 -28.08 8.84
C ALA A 2 8.27 -26.76 8.78
N GLU A 3 9.55 -26.81 9.14
CA GLU A 3 10.43 -25.62 9.10
C GLU A 3 10.62 -25.09 7.68
N TYR A 4 10.85 -25.96 6.70
CA TYR A 4 10.92 -25.57 5.29
C TYR A 4 9.66 -24.83 4.83
N ARG A 5 8.46 -25.36 5.14
CA ARG A 5 7.19 -24.71 4.78
C ARG A 5 7.00 -23.37 5.48
N ARG A 6 7.41 -23.26 6.74
CA ARG A 6 7.39 -21.99 7.48
C ARG A 6 8.28 -20.95 6.79
N LEU A 7 9.51 -21.32 6.45
CA LEU A 7 10.46 -20.44 5.78
C LEU A 7 10.02 -20.05 4.36
N VAL A 8 9.37 -20.96 3.62
CA VAL A 8 8.74 -20.66 2.32
C VAL A 8 7.58 -19.68 2.50
N GLY A 9 6.69 -19.91 3.48
CA GLY A 9 5.60 -18.99 3.79
C GLY A 9 6.07 -17.60 4.25
N GLU A 10 7.23 -17.54 4.92
CA GLU A 10 7.91 -16.28 5.28
C GLU A 10 8.68 -15.63 4.11
N GLY A 11 8.62 -16.20 2.90
CA GLY A 11 9.33 -15.70 1.71
C GLY A 11 10.85 -15.78 1.80
N ARG A 12 11.39 -16.58 2.73
CA ARG A 12 12.85 -16.74 2.99
C ARG A 12 13.51 -17.79 2.12
N ILE A 13 12.69 -18.70 1.61
CA ILE A 13 13.11 -19.77 0.72
C ILE A 13 12.14 -19.72 -0.44
N GLU A 14 12.67 -19.56 -1.65
CA GLU A 14 11.96 -19.92 -2.87
C GLU A 14 12.62 -21.16 -3.47
N PHE A 15 11.79 -22.10 -3.90
CA PHE A 15 12.24 -23.28 -4.61
C PHE A 15 11.97 -23.09 -6.09
N THR A 16 13.01 -23.24 -6.90
CA THR A 16 12.91 -23.17 -8.36
C THR A 16 13.75 -24.27 -9.00
N THR A 17 13.32 -24.72 -10.17
CA THR A 17 14.02 -25.74 -10.97
C THR A 17 14.32 -25.15 -12.33
N PHE A 18 15.59 -25.17 -12.75
CA PHE A 18 15.97 -24.71 -14.07
C PHE A 18 15.50 -25.68 -15.17
N HIS A 19 14.93 -25.14 -16.23
CA HIS A 19 14.62 -25.84 -17.48
C HIS A 19 15.26 -25.08 -18.66
N GLN A 20 15.45 -25.75 -19.79
CA GLN A 20 16.13 -25.17 -20.96
C GLN A 20 15.44 -23.91 -21.53
N SER A 21 14.15 -23.73 -21.25
CA SER A 21 13.39 -22.54 -21.66
C SER A 21 13.33 -21.44 -20.58
N MET A 22 13.92 -21.64 -19.40
CA MET A 22 13.95 -20.60 -18.37
C MET A 22 14.86 -19.46 -18.83
N SER A 23 14.33 -18.24 -18.82
CA SER A 23 15.02 -17.06 -19.34
C SER A 23 15.41 -16.09 -18.23
N TYR A 24 16.25 -15.10 -18.58
CA TYR A 24 16.58 -13.98 -17.72
C TYR A 24 15.32 -13.25 -17.23
N GLU A 25 14.30 -13.13 -18.08
CA GLU A 25 13.06 -12.43 -17.79
C GLU A 25 12.23 -13.08 -16.68
N GLU A 26 12.35 -14.40 -16.53
CA GLU A 26 11.67 -15.16 -15.48
C GLU A 26 12.48 -15.20 -14.18
N PHE A 27 13.80 -15.23 -14.30
CA PHE A 27 14.69 -15.40 -13.14
C PHE A 27 15.11 -14.07 -12.50
N VAL A 28 15.37 -13.03 -13.29
CA VAL A 28 15.92 -11.75 -12.80
C VAL A 28 14.91 -10.61 -12.97
N GLU A 29 14.60 -10.21 -14.20
CA GLU A 29 13.67 -9.11 -14.49
C GLU A 29 13.23 -9.18 -15.95
N GLY A 30 11.93 -9.04 -16.23
CA GLY A 30 11.38 -9.15 -17.58
C GLY A 30 10.29 -8.14 -17.86
N LEU A 31 10.20 -7.69 -19.11
CA LEU A 31 9.12 -6.83 -19.56
C LEU A 31 7.85 -7.67 -19.84
N ARG A 32 6.80 -7.46 -19.07
CA ARG A 32 5.52 -8.17 -19.24
C ARG A 32 4.46 -7.25 -19.84
N PRO A 33 3.66 -7.73 -20.81
CA PRO A 33 2.55 -6.97 -21.35
C PRO A 33 1.43 -6.89 -20.32
N VAL A 34 1.00 -5.68 -20.02
CA VAL A 34 -0.18 -5.36 -19.23
C VAL A 34 -1.22 -4.80 -20.18
N THR A 35 -2.41 -5.42 -20.20
CA THR A 35 -3.57 -4.91 -20.91
C THR A 35 -4.43 -4.13 -19.94
N ASP A 36 -4.84 -2.92 -20.32
CA ASP A 36 -5.89 -2.19 -19.63
C ASP A 36 -7.22 -2.91 -19.91
N ALA A 37 -7.50 -3.94 -19.12
CA ALA A 37 -8.80 -4.59 -19.15
C ALA A 37 -9.81 -3.60 -18.56
N GLU A 38 -10.52 -2.89 -19.46
CA GLU A 38 -11.81 -2.18 -19.31
C GLU A 38 -11.86 -0.81 -20.01
N GLN A 39 -11.43 -0.73 -21.27
CA GLN A 39 -11.94 0.28 -22.20
C GLN A 39 -12.60 -0.40 -23.40
N GLU A 40 -13.89 -0.74 -23.26
CA GLU A 40 -14.76 -0.86 -24.42
C GLU A 40 -15.12 0.57 -24.88
N MET A 41 -14.31 1.13 -25.79
CA MET A 41 -14.76 1.94 -26.93
C MET A 41 -13.56 2.32 -27.82
N GLU A 42 -13.59 1.76 -29.03
CA GLU A 42 -12.91 2.19 -30.27
C GLU A 42 -11.36 2.21 -30.38
N THR A 43 -10.85 1.13 -30.97
CA THR A 43 -9.73 1.09 -31.94
C THR A 43 -8.34 1.58 -31.52
N SER A 44 -7.81 1.07 -30.40
CA SER A 44 -6.48 0.41 -30.43
C SER A 44 -6.35 -0.51 -29.22
N ALA A 45 -6.27 -1.82 -29.44
CA ALA A 45 -5.89 -2.77 -28.39
C ALA A 45 -4.39 -2.60 -28.12
N GLY A 46 -4.03 -1.59 -27.34
CA GLY A 46 -2.65 -1.38 -26.87
C GLY A 46 -2.34 -2.27 -25.69
N PHE A 47 -1.10 -2.79 -25.63
CA PHE A 47 -0.52 -3.34 -24.40
C PHE A 47 0.68 -2.48 -24.02
N ARG A 48 0.89 -2.27 -22.72
CA ARG A 48 2.12 -1.61 -22.22
C ARG A 48 3.05 -2.67 -21.66
N LEU A 49 4.35 -2.53 -21.91
CA LEU A 49 5.36 -3.37 -21.29
C LEU A 49 5.79 -2.75 -19.97
N GLU A 50 5.71 -3.52 -18.89
CA GLU A 50 6.18 -3.11 -17.56
C GLU A 50 7.26 -4.07 -17.05
N PRO A 51 8.32 -3.55 -16.41
CA PRO A 51 9.34 -4.39 -15.78
C PRO A 51 8.74 -5.15 -14.60
N VAL A 52 8.82 -6.47 -14.65
CA VAL A 52 8.36 -7.38 -13.61
C VAL A 52 9.56 -8.11 -13.00
N PRO A 53 9.78 -8.00 -11.68
CA PRO A 53 10.85 -8.70 -10.99
C PRO A 53 10.72 -10.23 -11.06
N GLY A 54 11.80 -10.91 -11.44
CA GLY A 54 11.93 -12.37 -11.45
C GLY A 54 12.24 -12.97 -10.08
N ILE A 55 12.26 -14.30 -10.02
CA ILE A 55 12.43 -15.09 -8.78
C ILE A 55 13.64 -14.65 -7.95
N PHE A 56 14.81 -14.56 -8.60
CA PHE A 56 16.08 -14.22 -7.96
C PHE A 56 16.11 -12.77 -7.47
N TYR A 57 15.55 -11.84 -8.23
CA TYR A 57 15.48 -10.44 -7.82
C TYR A 57 14.62 -10.28 -6.57
N ARG A 58 13.41 -10.88 -6.56
CA ARG A 58 12.50 -10.81 -5.40
C ARG A 58 13.15 -11.40 -4.15
N ILE A 59 13.73 -12.60 -4.23
CA ILE A 59 14.37 -13.22 -3.06
C ILE A 59 15.63 -12.48 -2.62
N SER A 60 16.40 -11.91 -3.55
CA SER A 60 17.59 -11.10 -3.23
C SER A 60 17.19 -9.81 -2.53
N LYS A 61 16.13 -9.13 -2.98
CA LYS A 61 15.59 -7.95 -2.29
C LYS A 61 15.06 -8.31 -0.91
N ARG A 62 14.32 -9.41 -0.76
CA ARG A 62 13.87 -9.93 0.55
C ARG A 62 15.04 -10.30 1.47
N ALA A 63 16.16 -10.78 0.93
CA ALA A 63 17.34 -11.17 1.69
C ALA A 63 18.23 -9.97 2.08
N GLU A 64 18.47 -9.04 1.16
CA GLU A 64 19.16 -7.76 1.40
C GLU A 64 18.56 -7.05 2.61
N VAL A 65 17.23 -7.03 2.65
CA VAL A 65 16.39 -6.51 3.72
C VAL A 65 16.64 -7.17 5.10
N ARG A 66 17.06 -8.44 5.15
CA ARG A 66 17.31 -9.20 6.41
C ARG A 66 18.77 -9.23 6.83
N THR A 67 19.71 -8.87 5.95
CA THR A 67 21.15 -8.96 6.23
C THR A 67 21.69 -7.72 6.93
N GLY A 68 20.80 -6.78 7.30
CA GLY A 68 20.99 -5.98 8.49
C GLY A 68 21.07 -6.90 9.71
N GLY A 69 22.29 -7.37 9.98
CA GLY A 69 22.85 -8.05 11.15
C GLY A 69 21.92 -8.77 12.12
N ALA A 70 22.21 -10.05 12.34
CA ALA A 70 21.66 -10.85 13.43
C ALA A 70 21.73 -10.04 14.76
N PRO A 71 20.60 -9.78 15.42
CA PRO A 71 20.62 -9.06 16.68
C PRO A 71 21.31 -9.90 17.76
N ASP A 72 22.09 -9.22 18.58
CA ASP A 72 22.48 -9.71 19.91
C ASP A 72 21.21 -10.17 20.67
N GLN A 73 21.30 -11.22 21.48
CA GLN A 73 20.13 -11.88 22.09
C GLN A 73 19.32 -10.94 23.03
N ASP A 74 19.93 -9.85 23.49
CA ASP A 74 19.27 -8.79 24.26
C ASP A 74 18.59 -7.74 23.37
N LEU A 75 19.11 -7.47 22.17
CA LEU A 75 18.47 -6.58 21.17
C LEU A 75 17.21 -7.23 20.58
N ALA A 76 17.21 -8.56 20.44
CA ALA A 76 16.04 -9.32 19.96
C ALA A 76 14.82 -9.14 20.87
N LYS A 77 15.02 -9.01 22.20
CA LYS A 77 13.93 -8.80 23.18
C LYS A 77 13.37 -7.37 23.13
N GLU A 78 14.21 -6.35 22.91
CA GLU A 78 13.76 -4.95 22.73
C GLU A 78 13.09 -4.69 21.37
N VAL A 79 13.54 -5.37 20.31
CA VAL A 79 12.91 -5.28 18.98
C VAL A 79 11.53 -5.93 18.99
N GLN A 80 11.33 -7.03 19.73
CA GLN A 80 10.07 -7.78 19.79
C GLN A 80 8.89 -6.94 20.34
N HIS A 81 9.14 -5.99 21.24
CA HIS A 81 8.10 -5.11 21.80
C HIS A 81 7.70 -3.93 20.89
N ASP A 82 8.44 -3.69 19.80
CA ASP A 82 8.21 -2.55 18.88
C ASP A 82 7.92 -3.01 17.44
N LEU A 83 7.66 -4.30 17.25
CA LEU A 83 7.17 -4.83 15.99
C LEU A 83 5.72 -4.39 15.79
N VAL A 84 5.42 -3.91 14.59
CA VAL A 84 4.05 -3.66 14.17
C VAL A 84 3.48 -4.99 13.68
N THR A 85 2.49 -5.51 14.40
CA THR A 85 1.68 -6.67 14.00
C THR A 85 0.33 -6.21 13.45
N LEU A 86 -0.34 -7.08 12.68
CA LEU A 86 -1.69 -6.86 12.15
C LEU A 86 -2.81 -7.28 13.14
N GLU A 87 -2.45 -7.68 14.35
CA GLU A 87 -3.40 -8.07 15.38
C GLU A 87 -4.30 -6.88 15.76
N GLY A 88 -5.61 -7.09 15.69
CA GLY A 88 -6.61 -6.04 15.98
C GLY A 88 -6.70 -4.89 14.95
N ARG A 89 -5.86 -4.87 13.91
CA ARG A 89 -5.82 -3.77 12.91
C ARG A 89 -6.53 -4.16 11.62
N ASN A 90 -7.20 -3.22 10.98
CA ASN A 90 -7.66 -3.38 9.61
C ASN A 90 -6.56 -2.96 8.63
N VAL A 91 -6.63 -3.50 7.42
CA VAL A 91 -5.76 -3.11 6.32
C VAL A 91 -6.63 -2.52 5.23
N HIS A 92 -6.24 -1.36 4.73
CA HIS A 92 -6.94 -0.67 3.66
C HIS A 92 -5.97 -0.44 2.51
N GLN A 93 -6.39 -0.79 1.30
CA GLN A 93 -5.72 -0.26 0.12
C GLN A 93 -6.15 1.19 -0.04
N MET A 94 -5.22 2.04 -0.46
CA MET A 94 -5.50 3.42 -0.84
C MET A 94 -4.65 3.84 -2.05
N SER A 95 -5.20 4.61 -2.98
CA SER A 95 -4.42 5.29 -4.02
C SER A 95 -4.07 6.71 -3.56
N LEU A 96 -2.85 7.15 -3.82
CA LEU A 96 -2.43 8.54 -3.63
C LEU A 96 -2.02 9.11 -4.99
N GLY A 97 -2.94 9.84 -5.62
CA GLY A 97 -2.76 10.30 -6.98
C GLY A 97 -3.04 9.24 -8.05
N GLU A 98 -3.18 9.71 -9.29
CA GLU A 98 -3.30 8.84 -10.46
C GLU A 98 -1.93 8.31 -10.89
N ALA A 99 -1.80 7.00 -11.02
CA ALA A 99 -0.53 6.35 -11.34
C ALA A 99 -0.02 6.76 -12.73
N GLY A 100 1.28 7.07 -12.82
CA GLY A 100 1.92 7.42 -14.10
C GLY A 100 1.69 8.86 -14.57
N THR A 101 0.97 9.70 -13.81
CA THR A 101 0.81 11.13 -14.11
C THR A 101 1.69 11.99 -13.21
N ARG A 102 2.13 13.15 -13.71
CA ARG A 102 2.91 14.11 -12.91
C ARG A 102 2.10 14.65 -11.72
N GLY A 103 0.79 14.85 -11.93
CA GLY A 103 -0.11 15.30 -10.88
C GLY A 103 -0.26 14.27 -9.77
N GLY A 104 -0.44 13.00 -10.12
CA GLY A 104 -0.52 11.92 -9.14
C GLY A 104 0.76 11.71 -8.35
N GLU A 105 1.92 11.79 -9.01
CA GLU A 105 3.22 11.68 -8.35
C GLU A 105 3.43 12.80 -7.32
N ALA A 106 3.01 14.04 -7.63
CA ALA A 106 3.10 15.15 -6.69
C ALA A 106 2.23 14.93 -5.43
N ILE A 107 1.04 14.35 -5.57
CA ILE A 107 0.18 14.01 -4.43
C ILE A 107 0.82 12.92 -3.56
N PHE A 108 1.44 11.91 -4.18
CA PHE A 108 2.16 10.89 -3.44
C PHE A 108 3.32 11.48 -2.64
N GLU A 109 4.20 12.27 -3.26
CA GLU A 109 5.35 12.85 -2.55
C GLU A 109 4.90 13.80 -1.43
N GLU A 110 3.87 14.63 -1.66
CA GLU A 110 3.29 15.49 -0.61
C GLU A 110 2.82 14.67 0.60
N ALA A 111 2.12 13.56 0.35
CA ALA A 111 1.63 12.66 1.39
C ALA A 111 2.78 12.03 2.20
N ILE A 112 3.85 11.62 1.52
CA ILE A 112 5.05 11.06 2.16
C ILE A 112 5.77 12.11 3.02
N GLU A 113 6.08 13.27 2.45
CA GLU A 113 6.84 14.34 3.11
C GLU A 113 6.12 14.88 4.34
N ASN A 114 4.79 15.03 4.26
CA ASN A 114 3.99 15.60 5.33
C ASN A 114 3.42 14.54 6.29
N SER A 115 3.70 13.25 6.08
CA SER A 115 3.20 12.16 6.93
C SER A 115 1.66 12.17 7.06
N ILE A 116 0.99 12.30 5.91
CA ILE A 116 -0.48 12.35 5.81
C ILE A 116 -0.98 11.44 4.67
N ALA A 117 -2.13 10.81 4.86
CA ALA A 117 -2.91 10.26 3.75
C ALA A 117 -3.87 11.33 3.23
N LEU A 118 -3.96 11.50 1.91
CA LEU A 118 -4.79 12.51 1.24
C LEU A 118 -5.92 11.88 0.44
N PHE A 119 -7.14 12.38 0.61
CA PHE A 119 -8.35 11.89 -0.05
C PHE A 119 -9.26 13.06 -0.44
N GLY A 120 -10.08 12.89 -1.47
CA GLY A 120 -11.18 13.82 -1.75
C GLY A 120 -11.33 14.19 -3.21
N PHE A 121 -12.58 14.13 -3.66
CA PHE A 121 -12.99 14.43 -5.03
C PHE A 121 -13.71 15.77 -5.14
N VAL A 122 -14.20 16.29 -4.02
CA VAL A 122 -15.02 17.49 -3.93
C VAL A 122 -14.59 18.35 -2.76
N ASP A 123 -14.90 19.64 -2.86
CA ASP A 123 -14.60 20.62 -1.82
C ASP A 123 -15.76 20.73 -0.81
N HIS A 124 -16.00 19.67 -0.05
CA HIS A 124 -17.07 19.61 0.95
C HIS A 124 -16.59 19.02 2.28
N ASP A 125 -16.82 19.71 3.38
CA ASP A 125 -16.41 19.26 4.71
C ASP A 125 -17.35 18.17 5.25
N TRP A 126 -16.82 16.96 5.45
CA TRP A 126 -17.57 15.85 6.02
C TRP A 126 -17.49 15.78 7.55
N SER A 127 -16.82 16.72 8.24
CA SER A 127 -16.54 16.63 9.69
C SER A 127 -17.79 16.52 10.57
N ALA A 128 -18.93 17.08 10.15
CA ALA A 128 -20.16 17.08 10.94
C ALA A 128 -20.67 15.65 11.23
N GLU A 129 -21.13 15.41 12.46
CA GLU A 129 -21.61 14.10 12.97
C GLU A 129 -22.69 13.46 12.10
N VAL A 130 -23.52 14.26 11.43
CA VAL A 130 -24.55 13.76 10.49
C VAL A 130 -23.95 12.85 9.42
N TYR A 131 -22.70 13.06 9.02
CA TYR A 131 -22.00 12.26 8.01
C TYR A 131 -21.36 10.97 8.57
N GLU A 132 -21.55 10.65 9.85
CA GLU A 132 -21.30 9.29 10.35
C GLU A 132 -22.25 8.28 9.68
N ASN A 133 -23.47 8.74 9.38
CA ASN A 133 -24.44 7.98 8.62
C ASN A 133 -24.08 8.01 7.12
N TYR A 134 -23.86 6.81 6.56
CA TYR A 134 -23.61 6.63 5.13
C TYR A 134 -24.72 7.23 4.25
N ASP A 135 -25.98 7.11 4.64
CA ASP A 135 -27.11 7.60 3.85
C ASP A 135 -27.08 9.12 3.67
N ASN A 136 -26.55 9.85 4.66
CA ASN A 136 -26.38 11.31 4.56
C ASN A 136 -25.24 11.70 3.61
N ILE A 137 -24.15 10.93 3.58
CA ILE A 137 -23.09 11.11 2.58
C ILE A 137 -23.65 10.82 1.19
N ARG A 138 -24.34 9.70 1.04
CA ARG A 138 -24.94 9.26 -0.22
C ARG A 138 -25.95 10.28 -0.75
N ALA A 139 -26.89 10.72 0.08
CA ALA A 139 -27.91 11.70 -0.30
C ALA A 139 -27.29 13.04 -0.75
N TRP A 140 -26.21 13.48 -0.10
CA TRP A 140 -25.50 14.69 -0.53
C TRP A 140 -24.85 14.49 -1.91
N CYS A 141 -24.19 13.35 -2.12
CA CYS A 141 -23.56 13.01 -3.40
C CYS A 141 -24.57 12.94 -4.55
N GLU A 142 -25.73 12.33 -4.33
CA GLU A 142 -26.82 12.23 -5.33
C GLU A 142 -27.42 13.60 -5.72
N GLN A 143 -27.29 14.64 -4.87
CA GLN A 143 -27.83 15.98 -5.12
C GLN A 143 -26.84 16.93 -5.79
N THR A 144 -25.54 16.67 -5.72
CA THR A 144 -24.51 17.69 -5.98
C THR A 144 -23.95 17.66 -7.40
N ASP A 145 -23.98 16.52 -8.10
CA ASP A 145 -23.60 16.44 -9.53
C ASP A 145 -24.11 15.13 -10.16
N GLU A 146 -24.61 15.13 -11.40
CA GLU A 146 -25.10 13.91 -12.07
C GLU A 146 -23.97 13.20 -12.85
N GLU A 147 -22.93 13.94 -13.26
CA GLU A 147 -21.90 13.45 -14.19
C GLU A 147 -20.69 12.86 -13.46
N LEU A 148 -20.23 13.48 -12.36
CA LEU A 148 -19.19 12.92 -11.48
C LEU A 148 -19.68 11.70 -10.68
N TYR A 149 -21.01 11.56 -10.54
CA TYR A 149 -21.67 10.52 -9.76
C TYR A 149 -22.49 9.55 -10.62
N ALA A 150 -22.27 9.52 -11.94
CA ALA A 150 -22.88 8.52 -12.83
C ALA A 150 -22.51 7.06 -12.47
N THR A 151 -21.55 6.85 -11.56
CA THR A 151 -21.44 5.65 -10.72
C THR A 151 -21.73 6.00 -9.24
N PRO A 152 -23.01 6.13 -8.84
CA PRO A 152 -23.41 6.74 -7.55
C PRO A 152 -22.87 6.03 -6.31
N ASN A 153 -22.45 4.77 -6.47
CA ASN A 153 -21.95 3.94 -5.38
C ASN A 153 -20.42 4.03 -5.17
N GLY A 154 -19.70 4.78 -5.99
CA GLY A 154 -18.23 4.93 -5.90
C GLY A 154 -17.81 5.96 -4.85
N VAL A 155 -18.06 7.24 -5.14
CA VAL A 155 -17.56 8.37 -4.32
C VAL A 155 -18.12 8.34 -2.90
N ALA A 156 -19.43 8.19 -2.73
CA ALA A 156 -20.04 8.14 -1.40
C ALA A 156 -19.48 6.98 -0.56
N ALA A 157 -19.28 5.80 -1.15
CA ALA A 157 -18.73 4.65 -0.44
C ALA A 157 -17.26 4.86 -0.07
N MET A 158 -16.44 5.42 -0.97
CA MET A 158 -15.04 5.74 -0.69
C MET A 158 -14.90 6.83 0.38
N THR A 159 -15.75 7.87 0.32
CA THR A 159 -15.81 8.93 1.34
C THR A 159 -16.19 8.36 2.69
N HIS A 160 -17.25 7.53 2.74
CA HIS A 160 -17.63 6.84 3.96
C HIS A 160 -16.52 5.92 4.48
N HIS A 161 -15.80 5.24 3.59
CA HIS A 161 -14.70 4.37 3.98
C HIS A 161 -13.56 5.17 4.62
N PHE A 162 -13.08 6.23 3.97
CA PHE A 162 -12.00 7.08 4.50
C PHE A 162 -12.40 7.79 5.80
N ARG A 163 -13.62 8.33 5.87
CA ARG A 163 -14.12 9.06 7.04
C ARG A 163 -14.49 8.14 8.21
N ASN A 164 -15.24 7.07 7.96
CA ASN A 164 -15.95 6.32 9.02
C ASN A 164 -15.39 4.93 9.27
N LYS A 165 -14.64 4.34 8.32
CA LYS A 165 -14.11 2.96 8.47
C LYS A 165 -12.64 2.92 8.83
N VAL A 166 -11.84 3.89 8.37
CA VAL A 166 -10.43 4.01 8.75
C VAL A 166 -10.32 4.55 10.18
N SER A 167 -9.62 3.82 11.04
CA SER A 167 -9.42 4.17 12.45
C SER A 167 -7.94 4.35 12.78
N VAL A 168 -7.65 5.06 13.87
CA VAL A 168 -6.29 5.15 14.41
C VAL A 168 -5.75 3.74 14.68
N GLY A 169 -4.55 3.47 14.18
CA GLY A 169 -3.89 2.18 14.26
C GLY A 169 -4.12 1.27 13.07
N ASP A 170 -5.06 1.56 12.16
CA ASP A 170 -5.20 0.79 10.92
C ASP A 170 -3.99 0.97 10.00
N ILE A 171 -3.81 0.02 9.09
CA ILE A 171 -2.72 0.01 8.11
C ILE A 171 -3.24 0.45 6.75
N LEU A 172 -2.54 1.39 6.12
CA LEU A 172 -2.75 1.80 4.74
C LEU A 172 -1.67 1.17 3.85
N VAL A 173 -2.10 0.54 2.77
CA VAL A 173 -1.26 0.05 1.68
C VAL A 173 -1.50 0.94 0.47
N VAL A 174 -0.49 1.72 0.08
CA VAL A 174 -0.58 2.67 -1.03
C VAL A 174 -0.30 1.95 -2.33
N SER A 175 -1.26 1.92 -3.24
CA SER A 175 -1.11 1.28 -4.53
C SER A 175 -0.27 2.12 -5.52
N LYS A 176 0.30 1.44 -6.51
CA LYS A 176 0.87 2.02 -7.73
C LYS A 176 0.23 1.30 -8.91
N GLY A 177 -0.91 1.82 -9.36
CA GLY A 177 -1.81 1.07 -10.25
C GLY A 177 -2.39 -0.17 -9.56
N ASN A 178 -2.86 -1.13 -10.35
CA ASN A 178 -3.61 -2.29 -9.82
C ASN A 178 -2.69 -3.45 -9.39
N PHE A 179 -1.47 -3.50 -9.90
CA PHE A 179 -0.57 -4.65 -9.78
C PHE A 179 0.57 -4.44 -8.77
N GLN A 180 0.73 -3.23 -8.24
CA GLN A 180 1.84 -2.90 -7.34
C GLN A 180 1.39 -2.07 -6.15
N PHE A 181 2.20 -2.08 -5.09
CA PHE A 181 2.13 -1.13 -3.99
C PHE A 181 3.48 -0.47 -3.76
N ARG A 182 3.46 0.79 -3.29
CA ARG A 182 4.63 1.67 -3.22
C ARG A 182 4.86 2.30 -1.84
N ALA A 183 3.91 2.18 -0.93
CA ALA A 183 4.13 2.55 0.47
C ALA A 183 3.19 1.79 1.40
N ILE A 184 3.60 1.65 2.66
CA ILE A 184 2.77 1.12 3.74
C ILE A 184 2.90 2.05 4.94
N GLY A 185 1.78 2.44 5.53
CA GLY A 185 1.74 3.34 6.68
C GLY A 185 0.73 2.92 7.74
N LYS A 186 0.92 3.40 8.96
CA LYS A 186 -0.01 3.23 10.08
C LYS A 186 -0.71 4.55 10.36
N VAL A 187 -2.04 4.53 10.43
CA VAL A 187 -2.85 5.72 10.74
C VAL A 187 -2.60 6.14 12.19
N LEU A 188 -2.30 7.43 12.40
CA LEU A 188 -2.05 8.03 13.72
C LEU A 188 -3.17 8.96 14.19
N GLY A 189 -3.91 9.56 13.25
CA GLY A 189 -4.90 10.58 13.56
C GLY A 189 -6.28 10.31 12.98
N ASP A 190 -7.26 10.99 13.58
CA ASP A 190 -8.63 11.01 13.10
C ASP A 190 -8.77 11.76 11.76
N TYR A 191 -9.98 11.72 11.20
CA TYR A 191 -10.31 12.44 9.98
C TYR A 191 -10.18 13.96 10.19
N GLU A 192 -9.57 14.64 9.23
CA GLU A 192 -9.46 16.10 9.19
C GLU A 192 -9.81 16.61 7.79
N TYR A 193 -10.53 17.73 7.72
CA TYR A 193 -10.74 18.49 6.50
C TYR A 193 -9.87 19.75 6.49
N MET A 194 -9.07 19.88 5.44
CA MET A 194 -8.27 21.07 5.15
C MET A 194 -8.50 21.45 3.69
N ARG A 195 -9.28 22.51 3.49
CA ARG A 195 -9.59 23.04 2.17
C ARG A 195 -8.33 23.36 1.37
N ARG A 196 -8.27 22.88 0.13
CA ARG A 196 -7.21 23.18 -0.85
C ARG A 196 -7.75 24.03 -1.98
N GLU A 197 -6.90 24.87 -2.57
CA GLU A 197 -7.27 25.74 -3.69
C GLU A 197 -7.76 24.95 -4.92
N SER A 198 -7.24 23.74 -5.12
CA SER A 198 -7.65 22.84 -6.20
C SER A 198 -9.06 22.26 -6.01
N GLY A 199 -9.64 22.34 -4.82
CA GLY A 199 -10.90 21.68 -4.46
C GLY A 199 -10.82 20.15 -4.35
N HIS A 200 -9.66 19.54 -4.62
CA HIS A 200 -9.41 18.10 -4.52
C HIS A 200 -8.40 17.79 -3.42
N TYR A 201 -8.41 16.55 -2.92
CA TYR A 201 -7.49 16.10 -1.85
C TYR A 201 -7.55 16.93 -0.56
N SER A 202 -8.73 17.48 -0.23
CA SER A 202 -8.96 18.29 0.97
C SER A 202 -9.20 17.48 2.25
N HIS A 203 -9.29 16.16 2.18
CA HIS A 203 -9.45 15.30 3.36
C HIS A 203 -8.15 14.60 3.69
N ARG A 204 -7.82 14.53 4.97
CA ARG A 204 -6.57 13.90 5.40
C ARG A 204 -6.67 13.15 6.71
N ARG A 205 -5.69 12.28 6.93
CA ARG A 205 -5.39 11.63 8.21
C ARG A 205 -3.89 11.63 8.41
N SER A 206 -3.43 11.81 9.65
CA SER A 206 -2.00 11.66 9.97
C SER A 206 -1.61 10.19 9.86
N VAL A 207 -0.45 9.92 9.24
CA VAL A 207 0.05 8.58 8.96
C VAL A 207 1.55 8.50 9.27
N GLN A 208 1.95 7.45 9.96
CA GLN A 208 3.34 7.03 10.06
C GLN A 208 3.68 6.12 8.89
N TRP A 209 4.44 6.60 7.91
CA TRP A 209 4.97 5.75 6.83
C TRP A 209 6.04 4.80 7.39
N LEU A 210 5.82 3.50 7.24
CA LEU A 210 6.66 2.43 7.78
C LEU A 210 7.57 1.81 6.72
N TRP A 211 7.11 1.81 5.47
CA TRP A 211 7.86 1.34 4.32
C TRP A 211 7.46 2.16 3.08
N ILE A 212 8.44 2.51 2.25
CA ILE A 212 8.26 3.29 1.03
C ILE A 212 9.22 2.74 -0.02
N ASP A 213 8.71 2.46 -1.21
CA ASP A 213 9.46 2.16 -2.42
C ASP A 213 8.77 2.83 -3.59
N ARG A 214 9.41 3.85 -4.18
CA ARG A 214 8.82 4.66 -5.26
C ARG A 214 8.63 3.86 -6.54
N ASP A 215 9.46 2.86 -6.77
CA ASP A 215 9.35 1.98 -7.92
C ASP A 215 8.22 0.96 -7.70
N GLY A 216 7.98 0.62 -6.44
CA GLY A 216 6.89 -0.24 -6.01
C GLY A 216 7.21 -1.72 -6.20
N VAL A 217 6.44 -2.56 -5.53
CA VAL A 217 6.61 -4.02 -5.56
C VAL A 217 5.28 -4.70 -5.90
N PRO A 218 5.32 -5.92 -6.47
CA PRO A 218 4.11 -6.64 -6.86
C PRO A 218 3.10 -6.84 -5.72
N VAL A 219 1.82 -6.70 -6.02
CA VAL A 219 0.71 -6.86 -5.05
C VAL A 219 0.56 -8.30 -4.55
N ASP A 220 0.93 -9.28 -5.38
CA ASP A 220 0.89 -10.71 -5.05
C ASP A 220 1.84 -11.11 -3.91
N GLU A 221 2.78 -10.23 -3.52
CA GLU A 221 3.58 -10.40 -2.32
C GLU A 221 2.74 -10.34 -1.04
N ILE A 222 1.68 -9.51 -1.02
CA ILE A 222 0.91 -9.20 0.19
C ILE A 222 -0.58 -9.56 0.08
N HIS A 223 -1.12 -9.80 -1.13
CA HIS A 223 -2.54 -10.05 -1.35
C HIS A 223 -2.78 -11.01 -2.52
N ASP A 224 -3.76 -11.89 -2.42
CA ASP A 224 -4.01 -12.97 -3.39
C ASP A 224 -4.66 -12.55 -4.73
N SER A 225 -4.95 -11.25 -4.92
CA SER A 225 -5.41 -10.69 -6.18
C SER A 225 -4.96 -9.25 -6.38
N ASN A 226 -5.12 -8.76 -7.61
CA ASN A 226 -4.87 -7.35 -7.93
C ASN A 226 -5.81 -6.41 -7.16
N PHE A 227 -5.36 -5.16 -7.04
CA PHE A 227 -6.20 -4.08 -6.54
C PHE A 227 -7.23 -3.63 -7.58
N THR A 228 -8.27 -2.95 -7.09
CA THR A 228 -9.33 -2.37 -7.92
C THR A 228 -9.09 -0.88 -8.12
N GLN A 229 -9.74 -0.26 -9.10
CA GLN A 229 -9.63 1.18 -9.39
C GLN A 229 -10.30 2.10 -8.34
N LYS A 230 -10.78 1.55 -7.22
CA LYS A 230 -11.30 2.36 -6.11
C LYS A 230 -10.14 3.03 -5.38
N THR A 231 -10.29 4.31 -5.06
CA THR A 231 -9.30 5.09 -4.32
C THR A 231 -9.04 4.54 -2.92
N ILE A 232 -10.04 3.96 -2.26
CA ILE A 232 -9.85 3.36 -0.94
C ILE A 232 -10.88 2.28 -0.66
N TYR A 233 -10.45 1.17 -0.07
CA TYR A 233 -11.32 0.10 0.45
C TYR A 233 -10.57 -0.81 1.42
N GLY A 234 -11.31 -1.62 2.18
CA GLY A 234 -10.74 -2.61 3.09
C GLY A 234 -10.26 -3.87 2.35
N LEU A 235 -9.06 -4.33 2.69
CA LEU A 235 -8.56 -5.64 2.29
C LEU A 235 -9.02 -6.69 3.30
N LYS A 236 -9.55 -7.81 2.81
CA LYS A 236 -10.02 -8.88 3.69
C LYS A 236 -8.81 -9.67 4.23
N LYS A 237 -8.80 -9.95 5.53
CA LYS A 237 -7.66 -10.58 6.20
C LYS A 237 -7.33 -11.98 5.68
N ASP A 238 -8.33 -12.74 5.27
CA ASP A 238 -8.19 -14.08 4.70
C ASP A 238 -7.50 -14.10 3.32
N ARG A 239 -7.43 -12.94 2.66
CA ARG A 239 -6.79 -12.75 1.34
C ARG A 239 -5.40 -12.13 1.44
N LEU A 240 -4.95 -11.79 2.65
CA LEU A 240 -3.64 -11.19 2.90
C LEU A 240 -2.60 -12.25 3.20
N ASN A 241 -1.41 -12.07 2.62
CA ASN A 241 -0.21 -12.71 3.13
C ASN A 241 0.29 -11.92 4.36
N ILE A 242 -0.28 -12.25 5.54
CA ILE A 242 0.01 -11.57 6.81
C ILE A 242 1.52 -11.55 7.10
N ALA A 243 2.22 -12.67 6.89
CA ALA A 243 3.64 -12.77 7.18
C ALA A 243 4.48 -11.83 6.30
N ALA A 244 4.17 -11.74 5.01
CA ALA A 244 4.85 -10.82 4.10
C ALA A 244 4.53 -9.35 4.43
N LEU A 245 3.27 -9.03 4.73
CA LEU A 245 2.89 -7.66 5.07
C LEU A 245 3.54 -7.20 6.39
N GLU A 246 3.56 -8.05 7.42
CA GLU A 246 4.27 -7.77 8.67
C GLU A 246 5.79 -7.65 8.47
N LEU A 247 6.37 -8.40 7.53
CA LEU A 247 7.77 -8.20 7.15
C LEU A 247 7.94 -6.76 6.64
N TYR A 248 7.19 -6.34 5.62
CA TYR A 248 7.25 -4.97 5.07
C TYR A 248 7.08 -3.88 6.14
N LEU A 249 6.10 -4.03 7.03
CA LEU A 249 5.82 -3.08 8.12
C LEU A 249 7.02 -2.83 9.05
N ASN A 250 7.93 -3.79 9.15
CA ASN A 250 9.05 -3.75 10.09
C ASN A 250 10.40 -3.48 9.41
N LEU A 251 10.48 -3.38 8.08
CA LEU A 251 11.75 -3.22 7.35
C LEU A 251 12.48 -1.92 7.65
N GLY A 252 11.77 -0.78 7.66
CA GLY A 252 12.38 0.51 7.97
C GLY A 252 12.85 0.64 9.41
N ARG A 253 12.31 -0.17 10.33
CA ARG A 253 12.57 -0.11 11.78
C ARG A 253 13.78 -0.92 12.21
N VAL A 254 14.01 -2.08 11.58
CA VAL A 254 15.19 -2.93 11.84
C VAL A 254 16.48 -2.20 11.41
N SER A 255 16.48 -1.59 10.22
CA SER A 255 17.62 -0.82 9.71
C SER A 255 17.97 0.39 10.58
N ALA A 256 16.97 1.17 11.01
CA ALA A 256 17.17 2.38 11.82
C ALA A 256 17.69 2.10 13.25
N LYS A 257 17.27 0.99 13.88
CA LYS A 257 17.75 0.61 15.23
C LYS A 257 19.15 0.03 15.21
N MET A 258 19.49 -0.76 14.20
CA MET A 258 20.85 -1.27 14.02
C MET A 258 21.89 -0.15 13.84
N CYS A 259 21.54 0.88 13.08
CA CYS A 259 22.44 2.01 12.85
C CYS A 259 22.73 2.80 14.15
N ARG A 260 21.72 2.95 15.03
CA ARG A 260 21.89 3.61 16.35
C ARG A 260 22.67 2.78 17.36
N HIS A 261 22.57 1.45 17.31
CA HIS A 261 23.29 0.56 18.22
C HIS A 261 24.80 0.55 17.91
N ASN A 262 25.19 0.53 16.63
CA ASN A 262 26.60 0.62 16.23
C ASN A 262 27.27 1.95 16.61
N GLN A 263 26.52 3.04 16.75
CA GLN A 263 27.06 4.33 17.23
C GLN A 263 27.30 4.38 18.74
N ARG A 264 26.70 3.48 19.54
CA ARG A 264 26.90 3.43 21.00
C ARG A 264 28.08 2.55 21.44
N ILE A 265 28.62 1.71 20.56
CA ILE A 265 29.74 0.80 20.86
C ILE A 265 31.10 1.47 20.59
N SER A 266 31.11 2.71 20.09
CA SER A 266 32.33 3.50 19.88
C SER A 266 32.57 4.48 21.03
N PHE A 267 32.81 3.99 22.25
CA PHE A 267 33.52 4.71 23.33
C PHE A 267 34.12 3.72 24.33
#